data_AF-A0A8S1IWF1-F1
#
_entry.id   AF-A0A8S1IWF1-F1
#
_cell.length_a   1.000
_cell.length_b   1.000
_cell.length_c   1.000
_cell.angle_alpha   90.00
_cell.angle_beta   90.00
_cell.angle_gamma   90.00
#
_symmetry.space_group_name_H-M   'P 1'
#
loop_
_entity.id
_entity.type
_entity.pdbx_description
1 polymer ?
#
loop_
_entity_poly.entity_id
_entity_poly.type
_entity_poly.pdbx_seq_one_letter_code
_entity_poly.pdbx_strand_id
1 'polypeptide(L)'
;MRRIVGVGEIFALFDLSWVWCLLRHLPAHFHDRKQLHLFSSADGAQTSAVTPTLAEAIVQLHERFAMLSTLMDVVCFREVWRAVAMAATRVMFNDVATEAHFSQQGALLFKADCEALMEVFRPFTPRPHTHMKELHEACILLNLPTDTARQVYEDSKAPSPRNGVSALLKSLGVVRLKPEQAICVLLQRI
;
A
#
# COMPACT_ATOMS: atom_id res chain seq x y z
N MET A 1 14.85 -30.98 27.31
CA MET A 1 14.49 -31.41 25.94
C MET A 1 13.63 -30.30 25.32
N ARG A 2 14.25 -29.38 24.55
CA ARG A 2 13.52 -28.24 23.94
C ARG A 2 12.89 -28.73 22.63
N ARG A 3 11.55 -28.68 22.53
CA ARG A 3 10.85 -28.90 21.26
C ARG A 3 11.23 -27.78 20.31
N ILE A 4 11.81 -28.14 19.16
CA ILE A 4 11.89 -27.26 18.00
C ILE A 4 10.45 -27.14 17.51
N VAL A 5 9.80 -26.01 17.79
CA VAL A 5 8.49 -25.69 17.25
C VAL A 5 8.66 -25.54 15.74
N GLY A 6 7.89 -26.30 14.96
CA GLY A 6 7.98 -26.24 13.51
C GLY A 6 7.64 -24.83 13.01
N VAL A 7 8.30 -24.38 11.94
CA VAL A 7 8.07 -23.07 11.31
C VAL A 7 6.56 -22.82 11.07
N GLY A 8 5.81 -23.87 10.71
CA GLY A 8 4.34 -23.80 10.53
C GLY A 8 3.51 -23.61 11.82
N GLU A 9 3.99 -24.07 12.97
CA GLU A 9 3.34 -23.86 14.27
C GLU A 9 3.62 -22.46 14.83
N ILE A 10 4.77 -21.86 14.49
CA ILE A 10 5.06 -20.45 14.77
C ILE A 10 4.07 -19.55 14.02
N PHE A 11 3.74 -19.85 12.77
CA PHE A 11 2.76 -19.09 11.98
C PHE A 11 1.30 -19.24 12.48
N ALA A 12 0.94 -20.36 13.09
CA ALA A 12 -0.38 -20.56 13.70
C ALA A 12 -0.50 -19.90 15.09
N LEU A 13 0.62 -19.77 15.82
CA LEU A 13 0.71 -19.00 17.08
C LEU A 13 0.88 -17.49 16.84
N PHE A 14 1.43 -17.10 15.68
CA PHE A 14 1.37 -15.75 15.12
C PHE A 14 0.01 -15.52 14.47
N ASP A 15 -1.06 -15.69 15.26
CA ASP A 15 -2.38 -15.21 14.89
C ASP A 15 -2.24 -13.76 14.43
N LEU A 16 -2.80 -13.45 13.26
CA LEU A 16 -2.70 -12.12 12.64
C LEU A 16 -3.18 -11.03 13.60
N SER A 17 -3.85 -11.37 14.69
CA SER A 17 -4.22 -10.49 15.80
C SER A 17 -3.09 -9.58 16.30
N TRP A 18 -1.82 -9.99 16.34
CA TRP A 18 -0.73 -9.04 16.69
C TRP A 18 -0.35 -8.12 15.52
N VAL A 19 -0.39 -8.61 14.27
CA VAL A 19 -0.24 -7.77 13.07
C VAL A 19 -1.40 -6.78 12.99
N TRP A 20 -2.62 -7.19 13.31
CA TRP A 20 -3.81 -6.34 13.47
C TRP A 20 -3.77 -5.47 14.73
N CYS A 21 -2.93 -5.79 15.73
CA CYS A 21 -2.69 -4.96 16.91
C CYS A 21 -1.62 -3.90 16.64
N LEU A 22 -0.59 -4.26 15.87
CA LEU A 22 0.48 -3.41 15.35
C LEU A 22 -0.05 -2.47 14.28
N LEU A 23 -0.85 -3.02 13.38
CA LEU A 23 -1.61 -2.30 12.40
C LEU A 23 -2.91 -1.77 12.98
N ARG A 24 -3.37 -2.00 14.22
CA ARG A 24 -4.73 -1.56 14.67
C ARG A 24 -4.99 -0.08 14.41
N HIS A 25 -3.91 0.70 14.47
CA HIS A 25 -3.84 2.13 14.18
C HIS A 25 -3.75 2.48 12.67
N LEU A 26 -3.88 1.51 11.76
CA LEU A 26 -4.00 1.71 10.32
C LEU A 26 -5.46 1.47 9.89
N PRO A 27 -6.10 0.30 10.14
CA PRO A 27 -7.52 0.06 9.86
C PRO A 27 -8.47 0.90 10.71
N ALA A 28 -8.16 1.24 11.98
CA ALA A 28 -9.05 2.11 12.76
C ALA A 28 -9.15 3.53 12.18
N HIS A 29 -8.14 3.97 11.41
CA HIS A 29 -8.11 5.28 10.76
C HIS A 29 -8.80 5.27 9.39
N PHE A 30 -8.66 4.17 8.62
CA PHE A 30 -9.33 4.03 7.32
C PHE A 30 -10.74 3.42 7.40
N HIS A 31 -11.14 2.79 8.51
CA HIS A 31 -12.54 2.39 8.74
C HIS A 31 -13.45 3.60 8.99
N ASP A 32 -12.92 4.69 9.54
CA ASP A 32 -13.66 5.95 9.53
C ASP A 32 -13.62 6.50 8.10
N ARG A 33 -14.59 6.10 7.28
CA ARG A 33 -14.77 6.55 5.90
C ARG A 33 -14.73 8.08 5.76
N LYS A 34 -14.95 8.83 6.85
CA LYS A 34 -14.78 10.28 6.91
C LYS A 34 -13.35 10.72 6.56
N GLN A 35 -12.32 9.92 6.85
CA GLN A 35 -10.94 10.26 6.52
C GLN A 35 -10.63 10.11 5.02
N LEU A 36 -11.40 9.29 4.28
CA LEU A 36 -11.23 9.17 2.83
C LEU A 36 -11.61 10.47 2.08
N HIS A 37 -12.45 11.32 2.69
CA HIS A 37 -12.78 12.64 2.14
C HIS A 37 -11.58 13.60 2.11
N LEU A 38 -10.51 13.32 2.87
CA LEU A 38 -9.29 14.11 2.81
C LEU A 38 -8.69 14.08 1.40
N PHE A 39 -8.68 12.91 0.76
CA PHE A 39 -8.11 12.73 -0.58
C PHE A 39 -8.96 13.37 -1.68
N SER A 40 -10.26 13.54 -1.47
CA SER A 40 -11.12 14.24 -2.45
C SER A 40 -11.05 15.76 -2.31
N SER A 41 -10.80 16.27 -1.10
CA SER A 41 -10.86 17.71 -0.77
C SER A 41 -9.48 18.36 -0.57
N ALA A 42 -8.40 17.62 -0.81
CA ALA A 42 -7.04 18.10 -0.62
C ALA A 42 -6.75 19.31 -1.52
N ASP A 43 -6.18 20.34 -0.92
CA ASP A 43 -5.75 21.57 -1.61
C ASP A 43 -4.21 21.63 -1.74
N GLY A 44 -3.72 22.52 -2.62
CA GLY A 44 -2.31 22.62 -3.02
C GLY A 44 -1.31 22.74 -1.86
N ALA A 45 -1.72 23.29 -0.72
CA ALA A 45 -0.86 23.47 0.46
C ALA A 45 -0.47 22.17 1.18
N GLN A 46 -1.18 21.05 0.94
CA GLN A 46 -0.95 19.78 1.65
C GLN A 46 -0.13 18.77 0.84
N THR A 47 0.27 19.09 -0.39
CA THR A 47 0.67 18.16 -1.46
C THR A 47 1.95 17.33 -1.27
N SER A 48 2.67 17.43 -0.15
CA SER A 48 3.88 16.61 0.10
C SER A 48 4.07 16.14 1.54
N ALA A 49 3.12 16.43 2.42
CA ALA A 49 3.22 16.02 3.82
C ALA A 49 2.45 14.73 4.04
N VAL A 50 3.05 13.81 4.80
CA VAL A 50 2.37 12.62 5.31
C VAL A 50 1.16 13.08 6.12
N THR A 51 0.02 12.43 5.93
CA THR A 51 -1.19 12.74 6.68
C THR A 51 -0.92 12.58 8.18
N PRO A 52 -1.37 13.52 9.04
CA PRO A 52 -1.01 13.50 10.46
C PRO A 52 -1.35 12.18 11.15
N THR A 53 -2.43 11.53 10.71
CA THR A 53 -2.88 10.23 11.21
C THR A 53 -1.96 9.10 10.82
N LEU A 54 -1.46 9.06 9.59
CA LEU A 54 -0.49 8.06 9.18
C LEU A 54 0.90 8.32 9.80
N ALA A 55 1.28 9.58 9.97
CA ALA A 55 2.57 9.95 10.56
C ALA A 55 2.77 9.34 11.95
N GLU A 56 1.75 9.36 12.81
CA GLU A 56 1.81 8.73 14.14
C GLU A 56 1.98 7.20 14.04
N ALA A 57 1.21 6.55 13.16
CA ALA A 57 1.31 5.11 12.95
C ALA A 57 2.69 4.69 12.41
N ILE A 58 3.28 5.50 11.53
CA ILE A 58 4.64 5.28 10.99
C ILE A 58 5.70 5.32 12.09
N VAL A 59 5.63 6.30 13.00
CA VAL A 59 6.57 6.40 14.13
C VAL A 59 6.48 5.17 15.02
N GLN A 60 5.26 4.77 15.40
CA GLN A 60 5.05 3.57 16.21
C GLN A 60 5.55 2.31 15.51
N LEU A 61 5.33 2.19 14.20
CA LEU A 61 5.80 1.04 13.43
C LEU A 61 7.33 0.97 13.41
N HIS A 62 7.99 2.11 13.22
CA HIS A 62 9.44 2.22 13.21
C HIS A 62 10.05 1.81 14.57
N GLU A 63 9.51 2.32 15.68
CA GLU A 63 9.96 1.96 17.03
C GLU A 63 9.80 0.46 17.32
N ARG A 64 8.66 -0.12 16.93
CA ARG A 64 8.40 -1.54 17.13
C ARG A 64 9.32 -2.41 16.27
N PHE A 65 9.59 -2.02 15.03
CA PHE A 65 10.56 -2.73 14.19
C PHE A 65 11.98 -2.63 14.72
N ALA A 66 12.40 -1.46 15.20
CA ALA A 66 13.70 -1.30 15.85
C ALA A 66 13.84 -2.25 17.05
N MET A 67 12.83 -2.29 17.92
CA MET A 67 12.81 -3.19 19.08
C MET A 67 12.79 -4.68 18.66
N LEU A 68 11.91 -5.09 17.74
CA LEU A 68 11.84 -6.48 17.30
C LEU A 68 13.13 -6.94 16.61
N SER A 69 13.80 -6.06 15.88
CA SER A 69 15.07 -6.36 15.20
C SER A 69 16.22 -6.67 16.17
N THR A 70 16.14 -6.20 17.43
CA THR A 70 17.15 -6.51 18.46
C THR A 70 16.81 -7.75 19.28
N LEU A 71 15.52 -8.13 19.35
CA LEU A 71 15.03 -9.25 20.13
C LEU A 71 14.95 -10.58 19.35
N MET A 72 14.91 -10.50 18.03
CA MET A 72 14.74 -11.66 17.15
C MET A 72 16.00 -11.90 16.31
N ASP A 73 16.23 -13.15 15.91
CA ASP A 73 17.23 -13.41 14.88
C ASP A 73 16.75 -12.88 13.51
N VAL A 74 17.72 -12.63 12.62
CA VAL A 74 17.48 -12.02 11.31
C VAL A 74 16.49 -12.80 10.44
N VAL A 75 16.41 -14.13 10.57
CA VAL A 75 15.51 -14.96 9.77
C VAL A 75 14.08 -14.79 10.25
N CYS A 76 13.85 -14.91 11.57
CA CYS A 76 12.52 -14.73 12.15
C CYS A 76 12.02 -13.29 11.97
N PHE A 77 12.87 -12.29 12.23
CA PHE A 77 12.50 -10.88 12.04
C PHE A 77 12.14 -10.57 10.58
N ARG A 78 12.80 -11.24 9.63
CA ARG A 78 12.49 -11.07 8.21
C ARG A 78 11.08 -11.53 7.84
N GLU A 79 10.63 -12.63 8.39
CA GLU A 79 9.27 -13.10 8.16
C GLU A 79 8.23 -12.16 8.80
N VAL A 80 8.56 -11.60 9.97
CA VAL A 80 7.73 -10.61 10.68
C VAL A 80 7.54 -9.34 9.84
N TRP A 81 8.60 -8.66 9.42
CA TRP A 81 8.42 -7.41 8.69
C TRP A 81 7.77 -7.63 7.31
N ARG A 82 8.01 -8.78 6.66
CA ARG A 82 7.33 -9.13 5.40
C ARG A 82 5.84 -9.31 5.58
N ALA A 83 5.41 -10.00 6.64
CA ALA A 83 4.00 -10.15 6.97
C ALA A 83 3.34 -8.79 7.20
N VAL A 84 4.03 -7.87 7.89
CA VAL A 84 3.54 -6.51 8.11
C VAL A 84 3.47 -5.70 6.79
N ALA A 85 4.48 -5.78 5.92
CA ALA A 85 4.46 -5.13 4.62
C ALA A 85 3.27 -5.60 3.75
N MET A 86 3.00 -6.91 3.75
CA MET A 86 1.85 -7.49 3.06
C MET A 86 0.53 -6.99 3.63
N ALA A 87 0.39 -6.98 4.96
CA ALA A 87 -0.85 -6.54 5.60
C ALA A 87 -1.08 -5.03 5.43
N ALA A 88 -0.04 -4.20 5.53
CA ALA A 88 -0.12 -2.77 5.25
C ALA A 88 -0.46 -2.48 3.77
N THR A 89 0.14 -3.24 2.84
CA THR A 89 -0.23 -3.17 1.41
C THR A 89 -1.70 -3.48 1.21
N ARG A 90 -2.21 -4.54 1.84
CA ARG A 90 -3.61 -4.95 1.73
C ARG A 90 -4.56 -3.86 2.22
N VAL A 91 -4.29 -3.26 3.38
CA VAL A 91 -5.13 -2.19 3.95
C VAL A 91 -5.10 -0.95 3.05
N MET A 92 -3.91 -0.45 2.73
CA MET A 92 -3.78 0.77 1.92
C MET A 92 -4.33 0.60 0.50
N PHE A 93 -4.19 -0.59 -0.08
CA PHE A 93 -4.73 -0.87 -1.41
C PHE A 93 -6.25 -1.06 -1.39
N ASN A 94 -6.76 -2.01 -0.59
CA ASN A 94 -8.18 -2.38 -0.63
C ASN A 94 -9.10 -1.37 0.07
N ASP A 95 -8.62 -0.70 1.12
CA ASP A 95 -9.50 0.15 1.95
C ASP A 95 -9.35 1.63 1.59
N VAL A 96 -8.33 2.00 0.82
CA VAL A 96 -8.05 3.39 0.45
C VAL A 96 -7.97 3.55 -1.07
N ALA A 97 -7.01 2.90 -1.74
CA ALA A 97 -6.80 3.11 -3.17
C ALA A 97 -7.98 2.67 -4.06
N THR A 98 -8.81 1.73 -3.58
CA THR A 98 -9.99 1.25 -4.31
C THR A 98 -11.33 1.80 -3.81
N GLU A 99 -11.35 2.54 -2.69
CA GLU A 99 -12.60 2.97 -2.03
C GLU A 99 -12.68 4.50 -1.83
N ALA A 100 -11.56 5.21 -1.79
CA ALA A 100 -11.54 6.67 -1.69
C ALA A 100 -11.69 7.33 -3.05
N HIS A 101 -12.10 8.61 -3.08
CA HIS A 101 -12.01 9.44 -4.28
C HIS A 101 -10.80 10.37 -4.18
N PHE A 102 -10.09 10.59 -5.27
CA PHE A 102 -8.84 11.34 -5.29
C PHE A 102 -8.92 12.52 -6.25
N SER A 103 -8.80 13.73 -5.71
CA SER A 103 -8.34 14.86 -6.53
C SER A 103 -6.88 14.65 -6.92
N GLN A 104 -6.37 15.45 -7.86
CA GLN A 104 -4.95 15.39 -8.22
C GLN A 104 -4.04 15.62 -7.00
N GLN A 105 -4.39 16.56 -6.12
CA GLN A 105 -3.66 16.85 -4.90
C GLN A 105 -3.80 15.71 -3.87
N GLY A 106 -4.98 15.09 -3.78
CA GLY A 106 -5.18 13.92 -2.93
C GLY A 106 -4.40 12.70 -3.36
N ALA A 107 -4.26 12.47 -4.67
CA ALA A 107 -3.43 11.41 -5.22
C ALA A 107 -1.94 11.61 -4.87
N LEU A 108 -1.47 12.87 -4.82
CA LEU A 108 -0.12 13.21 -4.38
C LEU A 108 0.07 13.00 -2.86
N LEU A 109 -0.92 13.39 -2.06
CA LEU A 109 -0.94 13.09 -0.62
C LEU A 109 -0.86 11.59 -0.34
N PHE A 110 -1.72 10.81 -1.00
CA PHE A 110 -1.71 9.35 -0.86
C PHE A 110 -0.37 8.74 -1.29
N LYS A 111 0.26 9.29 -2.32
CA LYS A 111 1.60 8.88 -2.73
C LYS A 111 2.64 9.18 -1.64
N ALA A 112 2.62 10.37 -1.04
CA ALA A 112 3.52 10.73 0.07
C ALA A 112 3.34 9.80 1.28
N ASP A 113 2.09 9.48 1.62
CA ASP A 113 1.74 8.49 2.64
C ASP A 113 2.34 7.10 2.36
N CYS A 114 2.19 6.62 1.12
CA CYS A 114 2.72 5.33 0.70
C CYS A 114 4.25 5.30 0.70
N GLU A 115 4.90 6.39 0.26
CA GLU A 115 6.35 6.52 0.27
C GLU A 115 6.89 6.51 1.70
N ALA A 116 6.28 7.27 2.60
CA ALA A 116 6.68 7.30 4.01
C ALA A 116 6.51 5.93 4.69
N LEU A 117 5.43 5.21 4.38
CA LEU A 117 5.23 3.85 4.87
C LEU A 117 6.31 2.88 4.33
N MET A 118 6.67 2.96 3.05
CA MET A 118 7.72 2.14 2.45
C MET A 118 9.10 2.42 3.05
N GLU A 119 9.39 3.68 3.42
CA GLU A 119 10.65 4.08 4.06
C GLU A 119 10.85 3.42 5.43
N VAL A 120 9.79 3.04 6.15
CA VAL A 120 9.89 2.27 7.40
C VAL A 120 10.61 0.93 7.19
N PHE A 121 10.52 0.35 5.99
CA PHE A 121 11.13 -0.94 5.68
C PHE A 121 12.56 -0.83 5.14
N ARG A 122 13.05 0.37 4.78
CA ARG A 122 14.40 0.56 4.20
C ARG A 122 15.54 -0.04 5.01
N PRO A 123 15.57 0.07 6.36
CA PRO A 123 16.64 -0.53 7.15
C PRO A 123 16.73 -2.05 6.99
N PHE A 124 15.66 -2.71 6.54
CA PHE A 124 15.51 -4.16 6.52
C PHE A 124 15.47 -4.75 5.11
N THR A 125 15.29 -3.92 4.08
CA THR A 125 15.36 -4.31 2.67
C THR A 125 15.82 -3.15 1.79
N PRO A 126 16.75 -3.37 0.83
CA PRO A 126 17.16 -2.34 -0.12
C PRO A 126 16.07 -2.00 -1.15
N ARG A 127 14.98 -2.76 -1.20
CA ARG A 127 13.92 -2.60 -2.22
C ARG A 127 12.52 -2.73 -1.60
N PRO A 128 12.08 -1.80 -0.74
CA PRO A 128 10.78 -1.89 -0.06
C PRO A 128 9.60 -1.96 -1.04
N HIS A 129 9.66 -1.22 -2.15
CA HIS A 129 8.67 -1.26 -3.22
C HIS A 129 8.41 -2.68 -3.78
N THR A 130 9.40 -3.58 -3.75
CA THR A 130 9.21 -4.97 -4.24
C THR A 130 8.31 -5.82 -3.34
N HIS A 131 8.15 -5.41 -2.07
CA HIS A 131 7.27 -6.05 -1.09
C HIS A 131 5.88 -5.40 -1.04
N MET A 132 5.73 -4.21 -1.64
CA MET A 132 4.50 -3.39 -1.62
C MET A 132 4.08 -2.98 -3.04
N LYS A 133 4.24 -3.89 -4.02
CA LYS A 133 4.07 -3.59 -5.45
C LYS A 133 2.67 -3.11 -5.82
N GLU A 134 1.64 -3.73 -5.26
CA GLU A 134 0.24 -3.35 -5.54
C GLU A 134 -0.03 -1.91 -5.14
N LEU A 135 0.50 -1.50 -3.97
CA LEU A 135 0.39 -0.13 -3.49
C LEU A 135 1.20 0.85 -4.34
N HIS A 136 2.44 0.50 -4.68
CA HIS A 136 3.28 1.32 -5.55
C HIS A 136 2.64 1.54 -6.93
N GLU A 137 2.07 0.49 -7.52
CA GLU A 137 1.38 0.58 -8.82
C GLU A 137 0.07 1.36 -8.72
N ALA A 138 -0.65 1.28 -7.60
CA ALA A 138 -1.81 2.14 -7.36
C ALA A 138 -1.42 3.63 -7.33
N CYS A 139 -0.30 3.98 -6.67
CA CYS A 139 0.22 5.36 -6.68
C CYS A 139 0.55 5.83 -8.11
N ILE A 140 1.10 4.96 -8.96
CA ILE A 140 1.35 5.27 -10.39
C ILE A 140 0.02 5.62 -11.07
N LEU A 141 -0.98 4.74 -10.97
CA LEU A 141 -2.27 4.88 -11.66
C LEU A 141 -3.03 6.14 -11.23
N LEU A 142 -3.09 6.41 -9.92
CA LEU A 142 -3.76 7.59 -9.37
C LEU A 142 -3.10 8.90 -9.83
N ASN A 143 -1.80 8.88 -10.11
CA ASN A 143 -1.02 10.06 -10.50
C ASN A 143 -0.70 10.13 -12.01
N LEU A 144 -1.28 9.27 -12.85
CA LEU A 144 -1.09 9.38 -14.31
C LEU A 144 -1.63 10.72 -14.85
N PRO A 145 -1.03 11.28 -15.91
CA PRO A 145 -1.63 12.37 -16.66
C PRO A 145 -3.07 12.03 -17.10
N THR A 146 -3.97 13.02 -17.10
CA THR A 146 -5.39 12.82 -17.41
C THR A 146 -5.62 12.14 -18.76
N ASP A 147 -4.87 12.52 -19.79
CA ASP A 147 -5.02 11.93 -21.12
C ASP A 147 -4.53 10.48 -21.16
N THR A 148 -3.44 10.16 -20.46
CA THR A 148 -2.96 8.78 -20.31
C THR A 148 -3.96 7.91 -19.55
N ALA A 149 -4.52 8.43 -18.45
CA ALA A 149 -5.53 7.72 -17.68
C ALA A 149 -6.80 7.45 -18.50
N ARG A 150 -7.25 8.44 -19.27
CA ARG A 150 -8.38 8.31 -20.19
C ARG A 150 -8.09 7.24 -21.25
N GLN A 151 -6.89 7.24 -21.85
CA GLN A 151 -6.49 6.23 -22.82
C GLN A 151 -6.53 4.82 -22.24
N VAL A 152 -5.97 4.60 -21.05
CA VAL A 152 -6.01 3.29 -20.38
C VAL A 152 -7.46 2.83 -20.16
N TYR A 153 -8.34 3.75 -19.77
CA TYR A 153 -9.75 3.44 -19.56
C TYR A 153 -10.50 3.11 -20.87
N GLU A 154 -10.30 3.88 -21.94
CA GLU A 154 -10.93 3.62 -23.23
C GLU A 154 -10.42 2.31 -23.86
N ASP A 155 -9.12 2.05 -23.79
CA ASP A 155 -8.52 0.80 -24.26
C ASP A 155 -9.08 -0.41 -23.50
N SER A 156 -9.54 -0.22 -22.26
CA SER A 156 -10.18 -1.27 -21.47
C SER A 156 -11.61 -1.59 -21.85
N LYS A 157 -12.30 -0.67 -22.53
CA LYS A 157 -13.64 -0.87 -23.07
C LYS A 157 -13.63 -1.41 -24.49
N ALA A 158 -12.56 -1.14 -25.24
CA ALA A 158 -12.47 -1.57 -26.62
C ALA A 158 -12.55 -3.11 -26.71
N PRO A 159 -13.27 -3.67 -27.70
CA PRO A 159 -13.21 -5.09 -28.05
C PRO A 159 -11.86 -5.39 -28.73
N SER A 160 -10.76 -5.06 -28.05
CA SER A 160 -9.40 -5.25 -28.50
C SER A 160 -8.95 -6.68 -28.23
N PRO A 161 -7.95 -7.21 -28.97
CA PRO A 161 -7.31 -8.46 -28.60
C PRO A 161 -6.87 -8.39 -27.12
N ARG A 162 -7.10 -9.49 -26.39
CA ARG A 162 -7.02 -9.66 -24.91
C ARG A 162 -5.80 -9.04 -24.17
N ASN A 163 -4.81 -8.49 -24.89
CA ASN A 163 -3.53 -8.04 -24.37
C ASN A 163 -3.27 -6.52 -24.50
N GLY A 164 -4.12 -5.73 -25.16
CA GLY A 164 -3.85 -4.29 -25.42
C GLY A 164 -3.63 -3.48 -24.13
N VAL A 165 -4.62 -3.49 -23.24
CA VAL A 165 -4.55 -2.81 -21.93
C VAL A 165 -3.40 -3.35 -21.08
N SER A 166 -3.20 -4.67 -21.08
CA SER A 166 -2.13 -5.30 -20.31
C SER A 166 -0.74 -4.86 -20.79
N ALA A 167 -0.55 -4.67 -22.09
CA ALA A 167 0.69 -4.14 -22.65
C ALA A 167 0.89 -2.66 -22.28
N LEU A 168 -0.17 -1.86 -22.36
CA LEU A 168 -0.13 -0.46 -21.95
C LEU A 168 0.21 -0.32 -20.45
N LEU A 169 -0.47 -1.04 -19.57
CA LEU A 169 -0.20 -1.07 -18.14
C LEU A 169 1.27 -1.44 -17.85
N LYS A 170 1.80 -2.47 -18.52
CA LYS A 170 3.21 -2.85 -18.38
C LYS A 170 4.16 -1.73 -18.80
N SER A 171 3.84 -1.01 -19.88
CA SER A 171 4.65 0.13 -20.34
C SER A 171 4.66 1.29 -19.34
N LEU A 172 3.61 1.40 -18.52
CA LEU A 172 3.48 2.37 -17.43
C LEU A 172 4.12 1.87 -16.11
N GLY A 173 4.74 0.69 -16.10
CA GLY A 173 5.32 0.09 -14.91
C GLY A 173 4.32 -0.63 -14.01
N VAL A 174 3.08 -0.84 -14.47
CA VAL A 174 2.02 -1.58 -13.77
C VAL A 174 2.07 -3.04 -14.24
N VAL A 175 2.72 -3.90 -13.45
CA VAL A 175 2.98 -5.32 -13.80
C VAL A 175 2.33 -6.30 -12.84
N ARG A 176 1.98 -5.86 -11.62
CA ARG A 176 1.41 -6.67 -10.55
C ARG A 176 -0.11 -6.60 -10.54
N LEU A 177 -0.70 -5.42 -10.76
CA LEU A 177 -2.15 -5.24 -10.81
C LEU A 177 -2.74 -5.88 -12.06
N LYS A 178 -3.84 -6.61 -11.89
CA LYS A 178 -4.64 -7.08 -13.01
C LYS A 178 -5.37 -5.90 -13.67
N PRO A 179 -5.75 -6.00 -14.96
CA PRO A 179 -6.49 -4.93 -15.64
C PRO A 179 -7.72 -4.45 -14.87
N GLU A 180 -8.50 -5.37 -14.28
CA GLU A 180 -9.71 -5.02 -13.54
C GLU A 180 -9.40 -4.21 -12.27
N GLN A 181 -8.32 -4.55 -11.59
CA GLN A 181 -7.85 -3.82 -10.40
C GLN A 181 -7.31 -2.44 -10.80
N ALA A 182 -6.55 -2.37 -11.89
CA ALA A 182 -6.02 -1.10 -12.39
C ALA A 182 -7.15 -0.13 -12.79
N ILE A 183 -8.20 -0.64 -13.45
CA ILE A 183 -9.39 0.14 -13.79
C ILE A 183 -10.13 0.59 -12.52
N CYS A 184 -10.28 -0.30 -11.53
CA CYS A 184 -10.91 0.06 -10.25
C CYS A 184 -10.21 1.24 -9.57
N VAL A 185 -8.87 1.25 -9.56
CA VAL A 185 -8.07 2.37 -9.04
C VAL A 185 -8.21 3.62 -9.90
N LEU A 186 -8.19 3.49 -11.24
CA LEU A 186 -8.35 4.64 -12.14
C LEU A 186 -9.71 5.34 -11.98
N LEU A 187 -10.76 4.56 -11.71
CA LEU A 187 -12.12 5.07 -11.48
C LEU A 187 -12.27 5.85 -10.17
N GLN A 188 -11.29 5.78 -9.26
CA GLN A 188 -11.30 6.57 -8.03
C GLN A 188 -10.87 8.03 -8.24
N ARG A 189 -10.40 8.40 -9.44
CA ARG A 189 -9.96 9.77 -9.74
C ARG A 189 -11.17 10.67 -10.03
N ILE A 190 -11.19 11.87 -9.44
CA ILE A 190 -12.24 12.89 -9.64
C ILE A 190 -11.71 14.17 -10.28
#